data_AF-A0A378U6E7-F1
#
_entry.id   AF-A0A378U6E7-F1
#
_cell.length_a   1.000
_cell.length_b   1.000
_cell.length_c   1.000
_cell.angle_alpha   90.00
_cell.angle_beta   90.00
_cell.angle_gamma   90.00
#
_symmetry.space_group_name_H-M   'P 1'
#
loop_
_entity.id
_entity.type
_entity.pdbx_description
1 polymer ?
#
loop_
_entity_poly.entity_id
_entity_poly.type
_entity_poly.pdbx_seq_one_letter_code
_entity_poly.pdbx_strand_id
1 'polypeptide(L)'
;MLKKMKMTALSVLAIAVGMVAYGHKQEVDLEVNVEQVLRYEVIVETSGKARITSIQVKEGARETETMDHDGRRWSRSFAGDVPVVVAVTGHAVQGESSVSKMTVQVFKDGTLVQNGVAEGENLIVNVSF
;
A
#
# COMPACT_ATOMS: atom_id res chain seq x y z
N MET A 1 -1.87 -51.70 7.76
CA MET A 1 -2.93 -51.28 6.81
C MET A 1 -3.13 -49.77 6.93
N LEU A 2 -2.48 -48.97 6.06
CA LEU A 2 -2.73 -47.54 5.95
C LEU A 2 -3.90 -47.32 4.99
N LYS A 3 -4.92 -46.54 5.38
CA LYS A 3 -6.08 -46.24 4.54
C LYS A 3 -6.26 -44.71 4.39
N LYS A 4 -5.88 -44.27 3.19
CA LYS A 4 -6.41 -43.18 2.33
C LYS A 4 -6.33 -41.71 2.78
N MET A 5 -5.55 -40.98 1.96
CA MET A 5 -5.52 -39.53 1.71
C MET A 5 -6.90 -38.92 1.40
N LYS A 6 -7.04 -37.62 1.69
CA LYS A 6 -7.68 -36.68 0.75
C LYS A 6 -6.76 -35.49 0.51
N MET A 7 -6.50 -35.31 -0.78
CA MET A 7 -5.68 -34.30 -1.44
C MET A 7 -6.55 -33.06 -1.69
N THR A 8 -6.00 -31.87 -1.60
CA THR A 8 -6.57 -30.70 -2.30
C THR A 8 -5.41 -29.84 -2.78
N ALA A 9 -5.22 -29.87 -4.09
CA ALA A 9 -4.21 -29.16 -4.85
C ALA A 9 -4.76 -27.80 -5.29
N LEU A 10 -3.92 -26.77 -5.31
CA LEU A 10 -4.04 -25.54 -6.09
C LEU A 10 -2.78 -24.70 -5.76
N SER A 11 -2.00 -24.14 -6.66
CA SER A 11 -1.87 -24.24 -8.12
C SER A 11 -0.55 -23.53 -8.47
N VAL A 12 0.11 -24.04 -9.50
CA VAL A 12 1.43 -23.68 -10.02
C VAL A 12 1.55 -22.19 -10.40
N LEU A 13 2.59 -21.50 -9.93
CA LEU A 13 3.14 -20.34 -10.65
C LEU A 13 4.47 -20.77 -11.27
N ALA A 14 4.43 -20.96 -12.59
CA ALA A 14 5.56 -21.39 -13.38
C ALA A 14 6.52 -20.21 -13.60
N ILE A 15 7.76 -20.34 -13.14
CA ILE A 15 8.86 -19.50 -13.62
C ILE A 15 9.51 -20.28 -14.76
N ALA A 16 9.14 -19.92 -15.98
CA ALA A 16 9.83 -20.38 -17.18
C ALA A 16 11.07 -19.50 -17.40
N VAL A 17 12.24 -20.03 -17.08
CA VAL A 17 13.50 -19.56 -17.68
C VAL A 17 14.08 -20.73 -18.46
N GLY A 18 14.22 -20.51 -19.77
CA GLY A 18 14.66 -21.51 -20.74
C GLY A 18 16.08 -22.03 -20.48
N MET A 19 16.28 -23.27 -20.94
CA MET A 19 17.50 -24.11 -20.98
C MET A 19 18.72 -23.35 -21.58
N VAL A 20 19.99 -23.76 -21.41
CA VAL A 20 20.61 -25.03 -21.83
C VAL A 20 22.02 -25.21 -21.19
N ALA A 21 22.37 -26.47 -20.93
CA ALA A 21 23.70 -27.10 -20.84
C ALA A 21 24.61 -26.86 -19.62
N TYR A 22 24.84 -27.97 -18.91
CA TYR A 22 26.02 -28.28 -18.13
C TYR A 22 27.31 -28.02 -18.92
N GLY A 23 28.22 -27.23 -18.35
CA GLY A 23 29.58 -27.11 -18.88
C GLY A 23 30.41 -26.06 -18.16
N HIS A 24 31.18 -26.53 -17.17
CA HIS A 24 32.38 -25.88 -16.63
C HIS A 24 32.21 -24.69 -15.66
N LYS A 25 33.11 -24.67 -14.68
CA LYS A 25 33.17 -23.79 -13.51
C LYS A 25 33.34 -22.33 -13.92
N GLN A 26 32.43 -21.47 -13.47
CA GLN A 26 32.72 -20.06 -13.21
C GLN A 26 31.71 -19.56 -12.18
N GLU A 27 32.12 -19.51 -10.92
CA GLU A 27 31.47 -18.63 -9.93
C GLU A 27 31.76 -17.22 -10.40
N VAL A 28 30.85 -16.69 -11.23
CA VAL A 28 30.75 -15.25 -11.40
C VAL A 28 29.91 -14.81 -10.21
N ASP A 29 30.55 -14.17 -9.24
CA ASP A 29 29.88 -13.28 -8.29
C ASP A 29 29.19 -12.19 -9.11
N LEU A 30 28.00 -12.50 -9.61
CA LEU A 30 27.04 -11.51 -10.03
C LEU A 30 26.52 -10.89 -8.74
N GLU A 31 27.26 -9.91 -8.23
CA GLU A 31 26.69 -8.85 -7.41
C GLU A 31 25.60 -8.20 -8.26
N VAL A 32 24.40 -8.77 -8.20
CA VAL A 32 23.20 -8.10 -8.66
C VAL A 32 23.03 -6.95 -7.69
N ASN A 33 23.57 -5.80 -8.07
CA ASN A 33 23.30 -4.53 -7.42
C ASN A 33 21.83 -4.19 -7.73
N VAL A 34 20.92 -4.85 -7.02
CA VAL A 34 19.51 -4.47 -7.01
C VAL A 34 19.49 -3.14 -6.30
N GLU A 35 19.53 -2.04 -7.06
CA GLU A 35 19.18 -0.73 -6.52
C GLU A 35 17.83 -0.90 -5.82
N GLN A 36 17.86 -0.88 -4.48
CA GLN A 36 16.66 -1.00 -3.69
C GLN A 36 15.88 0.30 -3.89
N VAL A 37 14.96 0.28 -4.85
CA VAL A 37 13.98 1.35 -5.02
C VAL A 37 13.22 1.43 -3.70
N LEU A 38 13.42 2.51 -2.96
CA LEU A 38 12.70 2.79 -1.72
C LEU A 38 11.20 2.70 -2.01
N ARG A 39 10.45 1.95 -1.20
CA ARG A 39 9.00 1.82 -1.39
C ARG A 39 8.26 2.43 -0.23
N TYR A 40 7.38 3.36 -0.56
CA TYR A 40 6.43 3.91 0.38
C TYR A 40 5.08 3.24 0.19
N GLU A 41 4.40 2.96 1.30
CA GLU A 41 3.01 2.51 1.32
C GLU A 41 2.19 3.48 2.15
N VAL A 42 1.12 4.00 1.56
CA VAL A 42 0.15 4.82 2.28
C VAL A 42 -1.07 3.97 2.57
N ILE A 43 -1.49 3.95 3.83
CA ILE A 43 -2.71 3.28 4.29
C ILE A 43 -3.59 4.32 4.96
N VAL A 44 -4.79 4.47 4.42
CA VAL A 44 -5.85 5.32 4.96
C VAL A 44 -6.91 4.42 5.56
N GLU A 45 -7.29 4.64 6.80
CA GLU A 45 -8.34 3.91 7.48
C GLU A 45 -9.25 4.83 8.28
N THR A 46 -10.50 4.42 8.43
CA THR A 46 -11.50 5.13 9.24
C THR A 46 -12.13 4.18 10.26
N SER A 47 -12.43 4.70 11.45
CA SER A 47 -13.15 3.98 12.50
C SER A 47 -14.51 4.64 12.81
N GLY A 48 -15.31 4.03 13.70
CA GLY A 48 -16.66 4.53 14.01
C GLY A 48 -17.66 4.32 12.86
N LYS A 49 -18.43 5.35 12.49
CA LYS A 49 -19.26 5.38 11.28
C LYS A 49 -18.74 6.38 10.24
N ALA A 50 -17.44 6.64 10.25
CA ALA A 50 -16.79 7.47 9.24
C ALA A 50 -16.57 6.74 7.91
N ARG A 51 -16.49 7.52 6.84
CA ARG A 51 -16.13 7.07 5.49
C ARG A 51 -15.17 8.07 4.85
N ILE A 52 -14.27 7.56 4.03
CA ILE A 52 -13.43 8.36 3.14
C ILE A 52 -14.28 8.74 1.94
N THR A 53 -14.23 10.00 1.53
CA THR A 53 -14.98 10.55 0.39
C THR A 53 -14.14 10.90 -0.81
N SER A 54 -12.97 11.50 -0.57
CA SER A 54 -12.12 11.93 -1.67
C SER A 54 -10.66 11.84 -1.26
N ILE A 55 -9.85 11.42 -2.21
CA ILE A 55 -8.41 11.24 -2.07
C ILE A 55 -7.76 12.01 -3.22
N GLN A 56 -6.84 12.91 -2.87
CA GLN A 56 -6.02 13.63 -3.83
C GLN A 56 -4.57 13.21 -3.66
N VAL A 57 -3.91 12.91 -4.78
CA VAL A 57 -2.52 12.45 -4.82
C VAL A 57 -1.74 13.30 -5.80
N LYS A 58 -0.60 13.84 -5.35
CA LYS A 58 0.36 14.57 -6.17
C LYS A 58 1.72 13.91 -6.07
N GLU A 59 2.19 13.35 -7.17
CA GLU A 59 3.50 12.71 -7.29
C GLU A 59 4.45 13.60 -8.11
N GLY A 60 5.39 14.26 -7.42
CA GLY A 60 6.34 15.19 -8.04
C GLY A 60 5.65 16.26 -8.91
N ALA A 61 6.07 16.34 -10.17
CA ALA A 61 5.54 17.31 -11.15
C ALA A 61 4.30 16.81 -11.93
N ARG A 62 3.82 15.58 -11.68
CA ARG A 62 2.64 15.03 -12.38
C ARG A 62 1.38 15.80 -12.02
N GLU A 63 0.34 15.76 -12.85
CA GLU A 63 -0.97 16.34 -12.50
C GLU A 63 -1.54 15.73 -11.21
N THR A 64 -2.33 16.52 -10.47
CA THR A 64 -2.99 16.03 -9.25
C THR A 64 -4.09 15.04 -9.62
N GLU A 65 -3.96 13.81 -9.17
CA GLU A 65 -5.01 12.79 -9.29
C GLU A 65 -6.04 13.02 -8.18
N THR A 66 -7.33 13.08 -8.54
CA THR A 66 -8.43 13.15 -7.57
C THR A 66 -9.33 11.93 -7.79
N MET A 67 -9.59 11.20 -6.71
CA MET A 67 -10.42 10.01 -6.72
C MET A 67 -11.57 10.19 -5.73
N ASP A 68 -12.79 9.95 -6.20
CA ASP A 68 -13.92 9.72 -5.30
C ASP A 68 -13.78 8.33 -4.68
N HIS A 69 -14.12 8.24 -3.40
CA HIS A 69 -14.10 6.99 -2.67
C HIS A 69 -15.38 6.90 -1.82
N ASP A 70 -15.94 5.71 -1.67
CA ASP A 70 -17.01 5.45 -0.72
C ASP A 70 -16.69 4.16 0.03
N GLY A 71 -15.84 4.32 1.03
CA GLY A 71 -15.26 3.19 1.72
C GLY A 71 -14.53 3.62 2.98
N ARG A 72 -14.05 2.63 3.72
CA ARG A 72 -13.44 2.84 5.04
C ARG A 72 -11.93 2.71 5.02
N ARG A 73 -11.37 2.18 3.94
CA ARG A 73 -9.96 1.90 3.78
C ARG A 73 -9.53 2.14 2.35
N TRP A 74 -8.36 2.75 2.18
CA TRP A 74 -7.67 2.88 0.91
C TRP A 74 -6.17 2.68 1.14
N SER A 75 -5.48 2.12 0.17
CA SER A 75 -4.02 2.07 0.20
C SER A 75 -3.42 2.17 -1.19
N ARG A 76 -2.19 2.70 -1.25
CA ARG A 76 -1.41 2.78 -2.48
C ARG A 76 0.08 2.77 -2.17
N SER A 77 0.85 2.13 -3.04
CA SER A 77 2.30 2.14 -2.99
C SER A 77 2.88 3.17 -3.94
N PHE A 78 4.00 3.76 -3.55
CA PHE A 78 4.73 4.77 -4.32
C PHE A 78 6.21 4.38 -4.40
N ALA A 79 6.82 4.69 -5.55
CA ALA A 79 8.27 4.69 -5.67
C ALA A 79 8.81 5.89 -4.87
N GLY A 80 9.82 5.66 -4.03
CA GLY A 80 10.37 6.64 -3.09
C GLY A 80 11.42 7.57 -3.68
N ASP A 81 11.50 7.66 -5.00
CA ASP A 81 12.40 8.53 -5.76
C ASP A 81 11.78 9.91 -6.06
N VAL A 82 10.47 10.06 -5.89
CA VAL A 82 9.73 11.31 -6.10
C VAL A 82 8.95 11.73 -4.85
N PRO A 83 8.88 13.05 -4.53
CA PRO A 83 8.04 13.53 -3.44
C PRO A 83 6.57 13.23 -3.70
N VAL A 84 5.85 12.80 -2.66
CA VAL A 84 4.42 12.50 -2.74
C VAL A 84 3.66 13.30 -1.71
N VAL A 85 2.55 13.92 -2.12
CA VAL A 85 1.56 14.53 -1.22
C VAL A 85 0.24 13.80 -1.38
N VAL A 86 -0.36 13.40 -0.25
CA VAL A 86 -1.67 12.78 -0.21
C VAL A 86 -2.58 13.60 0.70
N ALA A 87 -3.70 14.06 0.16
CA ALA A 87 -4.76 14.72 0.90
C ALA A 87 -6.00 13.82 0.90
N VAL A 88 -6.55 13.58 2.09
CA VAL A 88 -7.69 12.69 2.29
C VAL A 88 -8.79 13.46 2.99
N THR A 89 -9.99 13.36 2.44
CA THR A 89 -11.21 13.87 3.06
C THR A 89 -12.16 12.72 3.33
N GLY A 90 -12.89 12.84 4.43
CA GLY A 90 -13.94 11.92 4.83
C GLY A 90 -14.94 12.62 5.74
N HIS A 91 -16.01 11.92 6.06
CA HIS A 91 -17.02 12.43 6.99
C HIS A 91 -17.59 11.32 7.88
N ALA A 92 -18.05 11.72 9.05
CA ALA A 92 -18.87 10.89 9.93
C ALA A 92 -20.32 10.83 9.40
N VAL A 93 -20.98 9.69 9.58
CA VAL A 93 -22.44 9.66 9.52
C VAL A 93 -23.02 10.52 10.66
N GLN A 94 -24.05 11.30 10.36
CA GLN A 94 -24.70 12.22 11.29
C GLN A 94 -25.07 11.53 12.62
N GLY A 95 -24.70 12.16 13.75
CA GLY A 95 -24.97 11.66 15.10
C GLY A 95 -23.88 10.78 15.72
N GLU A 96 -22.82 10.46 14.98
CA GLU A 96 -21.71 9.57 15.43
C GLU A 96 -20.34 10.26 15.33
N SER A 97 -20.36 11.59 15.42
CA SER A 97 -19.19 12.46 15.22
C SER A 97 -18.13 12.31 16.30
N SER A 98 -18.53 12.11 17.54
CA SER A 98 -17.64 12.03 18.71
C SER A 98 -16.76 10.78 18.75
N VAL A 99 -17.02 9.78 17.89
CA VAL A 99 -16.26 8.53 17.81
C VAL A 99 -15.64 8.28 16.43
N SER A 100 -15.85 9.22 15.50
CA SER A 100 -15.39 9.10 14.12
C SER A 100 -13.96 9.58 13.99
N LYS A 101 -13.10 8.72 13.44
CA LYS A 101 -11.67 8.98 13.29
C LYS A 101 -11.19 8.49 11.93
N MET A 102 -10.23 9.21 11.36
CA MET A 102 -9.47 8.82 10.18
C MET A 102 -7.99 8.84 10.50
N THR A 103 -7.27 7.83 10.04
CA THR A 103 -5.81 7.72 10.15
C THR A 103 -5.20 7.57 8.77
N VAL A 104 -4.11 8.29 8.51
CA VAL A 104 -3.30 8.15 7.30
C VAL A 104 -1.90 7.79 7.74
N GLN A 105 -1.52 6.55 7.48
CA GLN A 105 -0.23 6.00 7.85
C GLN A 105 0.66 5.87 6.62
N VAL A 106 1.89 6.32 6.74
CA VAL A 106 2.91 6.18 5.70
C VAL A 106 3.99 5.25 6.21
N PHE A 107 4.22 4.16 5.49
CA PHE A 107 5.27 3.19 5.76
C PHE A 107 6.37 3.33 4.72
N LYS A 108 7.62 3.31 5.15
CA LYS A 108 8.80 3.17 4.30
C LYS A 108 9.43 1.82 4.57
N ASP A 109 9.45 0.96 3.55
CA ASP A 109 10.01 -0.40 3.65
C ASP A 109 9.46 -1.18 4.86
N GLY A 110 8.15 -1.05 5.10
CA GLY A 110 7.44 -1.70 6.22
C GLY A 110 7.53 -0.99 7.58
N THR A 111 8.31 0.09 7.69
CA THR A 111 8.43 0.89 8.92
C THR A 111 7.52 2.11 8.87
N LEU A 112 6.68 2.32 9.90
CA LEU A 112 5.84 3.51 9.99
C LEU A 112 6.73 4.77 10.15
N VAL A 113 6.66 5.68 9.19
CA VAL A 113 7.43 6.94 9.17
C VAL A 113 6.58 8.18 9.38
N GLN A 114 5.28 8.11 9.08
CA GLN A 114 4.35 9.22 9.31
C GLN A 114 2.95 8.69 9.68
N ASN A 115 2.25 9.42 10.54
CA ASN A 115 0.89 9.10 10.95
C ASN A 115 0.10 10.40 11.12
N GLY A 116 -0.86 10.63 10.22
CA GLY A 116 -1.83 11.71 10.31
C GLY A 116 -3.14 11.20 10.90
N VAL A 117 -3.80 12.03 11.71
CA VAL A 117 -5.06 11.67 12.38
C VAL A 117 -6.05 12.84 12.29
N ALA A 118 -7.30 12.55 12.00
CA ALA A 118 -8.42 13.47 12.14
C ALA A 118 -9.55 12.80 12.93
N GLU A 119 -10.25 13.58 13.75
CA GLU A 119 -11.39 13.14 14.57
C GLU A 119 -12.53 14.15 14.45
N GLY A 120 -13.78 13.69 14.48
CA GLY A 120 -14.97 14.54 14.39
C GLY A 120 -15.85 14.26 13.17
N GLU A 121 -16.64 15.27 12.78
CA GLU A 121 -17.60 15.17 11.66
C GLU A 121 -16.94 15.24 10.30
N ASN A 122 -16.04 16.21 10.13
CA ASN A 122 -15.29 16.42 8.91
C ASN A 122 -13.87 15.96 9.16
N LEU A 123 -13.43 14.96 8.39
CA LEU A 123 -12.15 14.31 8.57
C LEU A 123 -11.25 14.76 7.43
N ILE A 124 -10.21 15.52 7.74
CA ILE A 124 -9.26 16.03 6.74
C ILE A 124 -7.86 15.72 7.23
N VAL A 125 -7.09 14.96 6.44
CA VAL A 125 -5.71 14.60 6.75
C VAL A 125 -4.85 14.82 5.51
N ASN A 126 -3.72 15.47 5.69
CA ASN A 126 -2.71 15.67 4.66
C ASN A 126 -1.39 15.06 5.12
N VAL A 127 -0.73 14.30 4.26
CA VAL A 127 0.61 13.75 4.49
C VAL A 127 1.50 14.05 3.30
N SER A 128 2.80 14.16 3.55
CA SER A 128 3.80 14.43 2.53
C SER A 128 5.11 13.74 2.91
N PHE A 129 5.73 13.05 1.96
CA PHE A 129 6.92 12.25 2.18
C PHE A 129 7.78 12.14 0.91
#